data_AF-A0A7V5CXM0-F1
#
_entry.id   AF-A0A7V5CXM0-F1
#
_cell.length_a   1.000
_cell.length_b   1.000
_cell.length_c   1.000
_cell.angle_alpha   90.00
_cell.angle_beta   90.00
_cell.angle_gamma   90.00
#
_symmetry.space_group_name_H-M   'P 1'
#
loop_
_entity.id
_entity.type
_entity.pdbx_description
1 polymer ?
#
loop_
_entity_poly.entity_id
_entity_poly.type
_entity_poly.pdbx_seq_one_letter_code
_entity_poly.pdbx_strand_id
1 'polypeptide(L)'
;MTANIRYASLARFEGKPLISLDASLIAGIVIFLALVAALNHILFKPLARVQAERESRTTGLMSRAQEQIKHYQELFDKYQAAIKNARMEAYKKQEELRAQALQRRAELLAEARASAESSIRQSRALIQEQVALAKQQLASEAQEIAREISAVILERRA
;
A
#
# COMPACT_ATOMS: atom_id res chain seq x y z
N MET A 1 31.40 -56.65 114.79
CA MET A 1 31.45 -57.53 113.60
C MET A 1 31.07 -56.68 112.39
N THR A 2 32.06 -55.94 111.83
CA THR A 2 32.52 -55.97 110.41
C THR A 2 31.48 -55.45 109.40
N ALA A 3 31.72 -54.49 108.50
CA ALA A 3 32.87 -53.68 108.14
C ALA A 3 32.41 -52.52 107.23
N ASN A 4 33.21 -51.47 107.19
CA ASN A 4 33.10 -50.22 106.42
C ASN A 4 33.77 -50.34 105.04
N ILE A 5 33.09 -50.04 103.91
CA ILE A 5 33.69 -49.63 102.61
C ILE A 5 32.60 -48.84 101.82
N ARG A 6 32.60 -47.50 101.72
CA ARG A 6 33.31 -46.56 100.80
C ARG A 6 32.88 -46.58 99.30
N TYR A 7 32.72 -45.34 98.79
CA TYR A 7 32.63 -44.85 97.39
C TYR A 7 31.29 -45.10 96.64
N ALA A 8 30.75 -44.27 95.75
CA ALA A 8 31.28 -43.16 94.98
C ALA A 8 30.13 -42.24 94.53
N SER A 9 30.47 -40.97 94.32
CA SER A 9 29.69 -39.93 93.64
C SER A 9 29.03 -40.37 92.34
N LEU A 10 27.72 -40.11 92.16
CA LEU A 10 27.09 -40.05 90.84
C LEU A 10 26.23 -38.80 90.71
N ALA A 11 26.80 -37.85 89.96
CA ALA A 11 26.17 -36.85 89.11
C ALA A 11 24.84 -36.22 89.55
N ARG A 12 24.95 -34.99 90.09
CA ARG A 12 23.91 -33.97 89.91
C ARG A 12 23.77 -33.68 88.41
N PHE A 13 22.80 -34.32 87.74
CA PHE A 13 22.24 -33.79 86.51
C PHE A 13 21.15 -32.79 86.90
N GLU A 14 21.52 -31.51 87.02
CA GLU A 14 20.54 -30.43 86.95
C GLU A 14 19.96 -30.40 85.53
N GLY A 15 18.74 -30.90 85.39
CA GLY A 15 17.96 -30.75 84.17
C GLY A 15 17.61 -29.28 83.98
N LYS A 16 18.39 -28.56 83.16
CA LYS A 16 17.93 -27.30 82.56
C LYS A 16 16.76 -27.63 81.61
N PRO A 17 15.63 -26.90 81.69
CA PRO A 17 14.49 -27.16 80.83
C PRO A 17 14.91 -27.06 79.35
N LEU A 18 14.56 -28.07 78.55
CA LEU A 18 14.99 -28.21 77.16
C LEU A 18 14.45 -27.13 76.19
N ILE A 19 13.68 -26.17 76.71
CA ILE A 19 13.29 -24.96 76.01
C ILE A 19 13.27 -23.83 77.05
N SER A 20 14.44 -23.33 77.44
CA SER A 20 14.50 -21.99 78.02
C SER A 20 14.43 -20.98 76.87
N LEU A 21 13.48 -20.06 76.97
CA LEU A 21 13.30 -18.95 76.02
C LEU A 21 14.39 -17.90 76.26
N ASP A 22 15.65 -18.32 76.16
CA ASP A 22 16.82 -17.52 76.42
C ASP A 22 17.37 -16.90 75.14
N ALA A 23 18.20 -15.87 75.29
CA ALA A 23 18.85 -15.14 74.21
C ALA A 23 19.52 -16.05 73.14
N SER A 24 19.86 -17.31 73.46
CA SER A 24 20.31 -18.32 72.51
C SER A 24 19.29 -18.67 71.41
N LEU A 25 17.99 -18.67 71.70
CA LEU A 25 16.95 -18.88 70.69
C LEU A 25 16.90 -17.70 69.71
N ILE A 26 16.97 -16.48 70.25
CA ILE A 26 17.03 -15.24 69.46
C ILE A 26 18.31 -15.21 68.63
N ALA A 27 19.47 -15.55 69.21
CA ALA A 27 20.74 -15.64 68.50
C ALA A 27 20.69 -16.71 67.39
N GLY A 28 20.08 -17.87 67.66
CA GLY A 28 19.86 -18.92 66.67
C GLY A 28 18.97 -18.46 65.50
N ILE A 29 17.88 -17.74 65.79
CA ILE A 29 17.02 -17.13 64.76
C ILE A 29 17.79 -16.11 63.94
N VAL A 30 18.58 -15.23 64.57
CA VAL A 30 19.40 -14.23 63.87
C VAL A 30 20.42 -14.90 62.95
N ILE A 31 21.10 -15.94 63.40
CA ILE A 31 22.07 -16.70 62.59
C ILE A 31 21.35 -17.42 61.44
N PHE A 32 20.18 -18.02 61.70
CA PHE A 32 19.38 -18.66 60.66
C PHE A 32 18.90 -17.66 59.60
N LEU A 33 18.41 -16.49 60.00
CA LEU A 33 18.00 -15.43 59.08
C LEU A 33 19.20 -14.87 58.29
N ALA A 34 20.36 -14.72 58.93
CA ALA A 34 21.59 -14.33 58.25
C ALA A 34 22.03 -15.36 57.21
N LEU A 35 21.94 -16.66 57.53
CA LEU A 35 22.21 -17.75 56.60
C LEU A 35 21.23 -17.77 55.43
N VAL A 36 19.92 -17.62 55.69
CA VAL A 36 18.89 -17.54 54.65
C VAL A 36 19.12 -16.33 53.75
N ALA A 37 19.47 -15.17 54.31
CA ALA A 37 19.80 -13.98 53.54
C ALA A 37 21.04 -14.17 52.68
N ALA A 38 22.10 -14.77 53.24
CA ALA A 38 23.32 -15.10 52.51
C ALA A 38 23.04 -16.11 51.37
N LEU A 39 22.27 -17.15 51.65
CA LEU A 39 21.88 -18.17 50.67
C LEU A 39 21.00 -17.59 49.55
N ASN A 40 20.08 -16.69 49.90
CA ASN A 40 19.26 -15.97 48.93
C ASN A 40 20.12 -15.11 48.00
N HIS A 41 21.13 -14.43 48.54
CA HIS A 41 22.02 -13.58 47.75
C HIS A 41 23.02 -14.37 46.89
N ILE A 42 23.62 -15.43 47.45
CA ILE A 42 24.72 -16.19 46.82
C ILE A 42 24.22 -17.30 45.90
N LEU A 43 23.07 -17.91 46.16
CA LEU A 43 22.60 -19.09 45.42
C LEU A 43 21.26 -18.85 44.70
N PHE A 44 20.21 -18.43 45.41
CA PHE A 44 18.88 -18.33 44.79
C PHE A 44 18.78 -17.22 43.73
N LYS A 45 19.28 -16.01 44.02
CA LYS A 45 19.30 -14.90 43.04
C LYS A 45 20.10 -15.21 41.78
N PRO A 46 21.36 -15.68 41.84
CA PRO A 46 22.12 -16.00 40.63
C PRO A 46 21.52 -17.18 39.86
N LEU A 47 21.00 -18.20 40.54
CA LEU A 47 20.33 -19.33 39.86
C LEU A 47 19.07 -18.87 39.10
N ALA A 48 18.26 -18.01 39.70
CA ALA A 48 17.09 -17.42 39.03
C ALA A 48 17.49 -16.55 37.82
N ARG A 49 18.58 -15.76 37.94
CA ARG A 49 19.10 -14.96 36.81
C ARG A 49 19.54 -15.83 35.64
N VAL A 50 20.27 -16.92 35.88
CA VAL A 50 20.74 -17.83 34.82
C VAL A 50 19.56 -18.52 34.11
N GLN A 51 18.52 -18.90 34.85
CA GLN A 51 17.31 -19.46 34.25
C GLN A 51 16.56 -18.42 33.40
N ALA A 52 16.35 -17.21 33.92
CA ALA A 52 15.74 -16.12 33.19
C ALA A 52 16.54 -15.73 31.93
N GLU A 53 17.87 -15.77 32.00
CA GLU A 53 18.74 -15.49 30.85
C GLU A 53 18.67 -16.59 29.79
N ARG A 54 18.55 -17.87 30.19
CA ARG A 54 18.32 -18.98 29.25
C ARG A 54 16.96 -18.91 28.59
N GLU A 55 15.91 -18.61 29.35
CA GLU A 55 14.55 -18.40 28.82
C GLU A 55 14.51 -17.19 27.88
N SER A 56 15.14 -16.08 28.25
CA SER A 56 15.24 -14.89 27.41
C SER A 56 15.98 -15.17 26.10
N ARG A 57 17.08 -15.93 26.15
CA ARG A 57 17.83 -16.32 24.95
C ARG A 57 17.03 -17.26 24.06
N THR A 58 16.29 -18.24 24.60
CA THR A 58 15.56 -19.20 23.76
C THR A 58 14.20 -18.65 23.30
N THR A 59 13.37 -18.22 24.24
CA THR A 59 12.01 -17.71 23.97
C THR A 59 12.07 -16.34 23.29
N GLY A 60 13.01 -15.48 23.66
CA GLY A 60 13.20 -14.17 23.03
C GLY A 60 13.68 -14.26 21.58
N LEU A 61 14.54 -15.25 21.25
CA LEU A 61 14.93 -15.47 19.85
C LEU A 61 13.76 -16.00 19.01
N MET A 62 12.96 -16.92 19.54
CA MET A 62 11.76 -17.42 18.85
C MET A 62 10.74 -16.30 18.62
N SER A 63 10.49 -15.47 19.64
CA SER A 63 9.57 -14.33 19.53
C SER A 63 10.06 -13.30 18.51
N ARG A 64 11.36 -12.97 18.52
CA ARG A 64 11.95 -12.05 17.53
C ARG A 64 11.89 -12.61 16.12
N ALA A 65 12.13 -13.92 15.94
CA ALA A 65 12.01 -14.57 14.65
C ALA A 65 10.56 -14.53 14.13
N GLN A 66 9.58 -14.78 15.00
CA GLN A 66 8.16 -14.67 14.65
C GLN A 66 7.75 -13.23 14.30
N GLU A 67 8.20 -12.23 15.05
CA GLU A 67 7.98 -10.82 14.75
C GLU A 67 8.59 -10.44 13.40
N GLN A 68 9.82 -10.88 13.12
CA GLN A 68 10.46 -10.64 11.83
C GLN A 68 9.68 -11.31 10.69
N ILE A 69 9.28 -12.57 10.83
CA ILE A 69 8.48 -13.27 9.82
C ILE A 69 7.16 -12.55 9.57
N LYS A 70 6.45 -12.14 10.62
CA LYS A 70 5.22 -11.35 10.48
C LYS A 70 5.48 -10.04 9.75
N HIS A 71 6.55 -9.33 10.12
CA HIS A 71 6.91 -8.08 9.47
C HIS A 71 7.23 -8.26 7.98
N TYR A 72 7.97 -9.32 7.63
CA TYR A 72 8.23 -9.67 6.24
C TYR A 72 6.96 -10.03 5.46
N GLN A 73 6.05 -10.79 6.07
CA GLN A 73 4.75 -11.13 5.46
C GLN A 73 3.90 -9.89 5.22
N GLU A 74 3.77 -9.01 6.22
CA GLU A 74 3.05 -7.75 6.08
C GLU A 74 3.64 -6.87 4.97
N LEU A 75 4.98 -6.79 4.90
CA LEU A 75 5.65 -6.01 3.89
C LEU A 75 5.45 -6.62 2.50
N PHE A 76 5.54 -7.94 2.39
CA PHE A 76 5.30 -8.67 1.16
C PHE A 76 3.87 -8.48 0.65
N ASP A 77 2.87 -8.58 1.53
CA ASP A 77 1.46 -8.36 1.20
C ASP A 77 1.21 -6.92 0.77
N LYS A 78 1.83 -5.94 1.44
CA LYS A 78 1.79 -4.52 1.04
C LYS A 78 2.38 -4.32 -0.36
N TYR A 79 3.52 -4.94 -0.65
CA TYR A 79 4.13 -4.85 -1.98
C TYR A 79 3.25 -5.50 -3.06
N GLN A 80 2.71 -6.68 -2.79
CA GLN A 80 1.78 -7.33 -3.73
C GLN A 80 0.54 -6.48 -4.00
N ALA A 81 -0.06 -5.92 -2.95
CA ALA A 81 -1.22 -5.03 -3.07
C ALA A 81 -0.85 -3.77 -3.87
N ALA A 82 0.29 -3.15 -3.60
CA ALA A 82 0.77 -1.98 -4.34
C ALA A 82 0.99 -2.29 -5.83
N ILE A 83 1.61 -3.42 -6.16
CA ILE A 83 1.83 -3.84 -7.56
C ILE A 83 0.48 -4.10 -8.25
N LYS A 84 -0.46 -4.78 -7.58
CA LYS A 84 -1.80 -5.03 -8.12
C LYS A 84 -2.55 -3.72 -8.38
N ASN A 85 -2.53 -2.79 -7.41
CA ASN A 85 -3.18 -1.49 -7.53
C ASN A 85 -2.57 -0.66 -8.66
N ALA A 86 -1.24 -0.58 -8.74
CA ALA A 86 -0.55 0.11 -9.82
C ALA A 86 -0.89 -0.44 -11.20
N ARG A 87 -1.01 -1.77 -11.34
CA ARG A 87 -1.47 -2.40 -12.59
C ARG A 87 -2.91 -2.02 -12.92
N MET A 88 -3.82 -2.07 -11.96
CA MET A 88 -5.22 -1.69 -12.17
C MET A 88 -5.35 -0.21 -12.57
N GLU A 89 -4.60 0.68 -11.92
CA GLU A 89 -4.55 2.10 -12.26
C GLU A 89 -3.98 2.34 -13.66
N ALA A 90 -2.91 1.63 -14.03
CA ALA A 90 -2.33 1.71 -15.37
C ALA A 90 -3.34 1.27 -16.44
N TYR A 91 -4.05 0.16 -16.24
CA TYR A 91 -5.09 -0.30 -17.16
C TYR A 91 -6.25 0.69 -17.26
N LYS A 92 -6.70 1.22 -16.11
CA LYS A 92 -7.77 2.24 -16.08
C LYS A 92 -7.37 3.49 -16.87
N LYS A 93 -6.16 4.00 -16.65
CA LYS A 93 -5.63 5.17 -17.36
C LYS A 93 -5.45 4.90 -18.85
N GLN A 94 -4.99 3.71 -19.22
CA GLN A 94 -4.87 3.31 -20.62
C GLN A 94 -6.23 3.27 -21.32
N GLU A 95 -7.25 2.72 -20.67
CA GLU A 95 -8.59 2.66 -21.24
C GLU A 95 -9.22 4.05 -21.36
N GLU A 96 -9.02 4.91 -20.35
CA GLU A 96 -9.48 6.29 -20.40
C GLU A 96 -8.82 7.08 -21.55
N LEU A 97 -7.50 6.96 -21.71
CA LEU A 97 -6.79 7.58 -22.83
C LEU A 97 -7.24 7.03 -24.19
N ARG A 98 -7.50 5.72 -24.27
CA ARG A 98 -8.02 5.08 -25.48
C ARG A 98 -9.41 5.60 -25.83
N ALA A 99 -10.30 5.70 -24.84
CA ALA A 99 -11.65 6.24 -25.02
C ALA A 99 -11.61 7.71 -25.47
N GLN A 100 -10.80 8.54 -24.81
CA GLN A 100 -10.61 9.94 -25.19
C GLN A 100 -10.05 10.08 -26.61
N ALA A 101 -9.08 9.25 -27.00
CA ALA A 101 -8.51 9.27 -28.35
C ALA A 101 -9.54 8.86 -29.41
N LEU A 102 -10.37 7.84 -29.13
CA LEU A 102 -11.45 7.41 -30.03
C LEU A 102 -12.52 8.49 -30.18
N GLN A 103 -12.93 9.11 -29.07
CA GLN A 103 -13.88 10.21 -29.07
C GLN A 103 -13.34 11.40 -29.88
N ARG A 104 -12.10 11.82 -29.63
CA ARG A 104 -11.48 12.93 -30.36
C ARG A 104 -11.32 12.62 -31.84
N ARG A 105 -10.97 11.39 -32.19
CA ARG A 105 -10.92 10.93 -33.59
C ARG A 105 -12.29 11.03 -34.25
N ALA A 106 -13.36 10.60 -33.57
CA ALA A 106 -14.71 10.66 -34.09
C ALA A 106 -15.16 12.10 -34.33
N GLU A 107 -14.88 13.01 -33.40
CA GLU A 107 -15.15 14.45 -33.53
C GLU A 107 -14.42 15.07 -34.73
N LEU A 108 -13.11 14.84 -34.86
CA LEU A 108 -12.32 15.35 -35.97
C LEU A 108 -12.83 14.83 -37.33
N LEU A 109 -13.24 13.55 -37.37
CA LEU A 109 -13.78 12.96 -38.59
C LEU A 109 -15.15 13.56 -38.94
N ALA A 110 -15.99 13.82 -37.94
CA ALA A 110 -17.29 14.46 -38.14
C ALA A 110 -17.13 15.90 -38.62
N GLU A 111 -16.21 16.67 -38.03
CA GLU A 111 -15.88 18.04 -38.42
C GLU A 111 -15.35 18.09 -39.86
N ALA A 112 -14.40 17.20 -40.21
CA ALA A 112 -13.86 17.10 -41.56
C ALA A 112 -14.95 16.76 -42.59
N ARG A 113 -15.86 15.84 -42.27
CA ARG A 113 -17.01 15.51 -43.14
C ARG A 113 -17.95 16.69 -43.32
N ALA A 114 -18.31 17.38 -42.23
CA ALA A 114 -19.19 18.54 -42.29
C ALA A 114 -18.58 19.67 -43.14
N SER A 115 -17.28 19.91 -42.99
CA SER A 115 -16.52 20.87 -43.81
C SER A 115 -16.50 20.47 -45.28
N ALA A 116 -16.20 19.21 -45.59
CA ALA A 116 -16.23 18.70 -46.96
C ALA A 116 -17.62 18.81 -47.60
N GLU A 117 -18.68 18.46 -46.88
CA GLU A 117 -20.05 18.62 -47.37
C GLU A 117 -20.42 20.09 -47.60
N SER A 118 -19.97 21.00 -46.73
CA SER A 118 -20.17 22.43 -46.90
C SER A 118 -19.47 22.94 -48.16
N SER A 119 -18.22 22.54 -48.38
CA SER A 119 -17.45 22.89 -49.59
C SER A 119 -18.12 22.34 -50.85
N ILE A 120 -18.64 21.10 -50.82
CA ILE A 120 -19.38 20.53 -51.96
C ILE A 120 -20.65 21.33 -52.24
N ARG A 121 -21.42 21.71 -51.21
CA ARG A 121 -22.62 22.54 -51.37
C ARG A 121 -22.30 23.90 -51.98
N GLN A 122 -21.27 24.57 -51.47
CA GLN A 122 -20.83 25.87 -52.00
C GLN A 122 -20.38 25.76 -53.46
N SER A 123 -19.53 24.79 -53.79
CA SER A 123 -19.08 24.57 -55.17
C SER A 123 -20.25 24.27 -56.11
N ARG A 124 -21.24 23.48 -55.69
CA ARG A 124 -22.44 23.22 -56.49
C ARG A 124 -23.26 24.49 -56.73
N ALA A 125 -23.43 25.33 -55.71
CA ALA A 125 -24.13 26.60 -55.85
C ALA A 125 -23.41 27.54 -56.84
N LEU A 126 -22.08 27.66 -56.73
CA LEU A 126 -21.26 28.43 -57.65
C LEU A 126 -21.36 27.92 -59.10
N ILE A 127 -21.32 26.60 -59.30
CA ILE A 127 -21.49 26.01 -60.65
C ILE A 127 -22.88 26.34 -61.20
N GLN A 128 -23.94 26.25 -60.40
CA GLN A 128 -25.29 26.58 -60.84
C GLN A 128 -25.42 28.05 -61.26
N GLU A 129 -24.82 28.96 -60.49
CA GLU A 129 -24.77 30.39 -60.81
C GLU A 129 -23.99 30.64 -62.12
N GLN A 130 -22.80 30.04 -62.26
CA GLN A 130 -22.00 30.16 -63.49
C GLN A 130 -22.74 29.62 -64.71
N VAL A 131 -23.46 28.50 -64.59
CA VAL A 131 -24.28 27.95 -65.67
C VAL A 131 -25.42 28.90 -66.04
N ALA A 132 -26.07 29.53 -65.07
CA ALA A 132 -27.13 30.51 -65.33
C ALA A 132 -26.59 31.74 -66.06
N LEU A 133 -25.46 32.29 -65.61
CA LEU A 133 -24.77 33.41 -66.25
C LEU A 133 -24.34 33.08 -67.68
N ALA A 134 -23.70 31.91 -67.88
CA ALA A 134 -23.26 31.47 -69.21
C ALA A 134 -24.43 31.29 -70.17
N LYS A 135 -25.57 30.75 -69.72
CA LYS A 135 -26.79 30.65 -70.55
C LYS A 135 -27.33 32.02 -70.94
N GLN A 136 -27.30 33.00 -70.03
CA GLN A 136 -27.75 34.35 -70.32
C GLN A 136 -26.83 35.04 -71.34
N GLN A 137 -25.51 34.90 -71.20
CA GLN A 137 -24.52 35.41 -72.15
C GLN A 137 -24.68 34.77 -73.54
N LEU A 138 -24.80 33.44 -73.61
CA LEU A 138 -25.04 32.76 -74.89
C LEU A 138 -26.33 33.23 -75.56
N ALA A 139 -27.40 33.48 -74.79
CA ALA A 139 -28.65 33.97 -75.33
C ALA A 139 -28.54 35.40 -75.89
N SER A 140 -27.79 36.29 -75.24
CA SER A 140 -27.53 37.63 -75.77
C SER A 140 -26.65 37.59 -77.01
N GLU A 141 -25.57 36.82 -76.99
CA GLU A 141 -24.66 36.66 -78.14
C GLU A 141 -25.41 36.07 -79.36
N ALA A 142 -26.25 35.05 -79.14
CA ALA A 142 -27.08 34.48 -80.20
C ALA A 142 -28.05 35.50 -80.80
N GLN A 143 -28.63 36.39 -79.99
CA GLN A 143 -29.49 37.47 -80.49
C GLN A 143 -28.72 38.50 -81.30
N GLU A 144 -27.50 38.86 -80.88
CA GLU A 144 -26.65 39.79 -81.63
C GLU A 144 -26.25 39.20 -82.98
N ILE A 145 -25.77 37.95 -83.01
CA ILE A 145 -25.43 37.25 -84.25
C ILE A 145 -26.65 37.14 -85.18
N ALA A 146 -27.84 36.83 -84.63
CA ALA A 146 -29.06 36.77 -85.43
C ALA A 146 -29.43 38.14 -86.06
N ARG A 147 -29.22 39.25 -85.33
CA ARG A 147 -29.43 40.60 -85.87
C ARG A 147 -28.43 40.93 -86.98
N GLU A 148 -27.15 40.61 -86.79
CA GLU A 148 -26.12 40.80 -87.82
C GLU A 148 -26.44 40.03 -89.11
N ILE A 149 -26.79 38.74 -88.99
CA ILE A 149 -27.20 37.91 -90.15
C ILE A 149 -28.42 38.53 -90.85
N SER A 150 -29.41 38.98 -90.09
CA SER A 150 -30.63 39.59 -90.66
C SER A 150 -30.32 40.89 -91.41
N ALA A 151 -29.43 41.72 -90.87
CA ALA A 151 -29.00 42.97 -91.49
C ALA A 151 -28.29 42.72 -92.83
N VAL A 152 -27.36 41.76 -92.87
CA VAL A 152 -26.63 41.38 -94.10
C VAL A 152 -27.58 40.87 -95.19
N ILE A 153 -28.60 40.08 -94.83
CA ILE A 153 -29.60 39.59 -95.79
C ILE A 153 -30.48 40.71 -96.34
N LEU A 154 -30.85 41.70 -95.50
CA LEU A 154 -31.68 42.84 -95.91
C LEU A 154 -30.93 43.84 -96.79
N GLU A 155 -29.66 44.16 -96.50
CA GLU A 155 -28.84 45.03 -97.36
C GLU A 155 -28.61 44.46 -98.77
N ARG A 156 -28.59 43.14 -98.91
CA ARG A 156 -28.38 42.48 -100.21
C ARG A 156 -29.64 42.45 -101.09
N ARG A 157 -30.82 42.76 -100.53
CA ARG A 157 -32.12 42.75 -101.22
C ARG A 157 -32.64 44.14 -101.57
N ALA A 158 -32.03 45.20 -101.04
CA ALA A 158 -32.24 46.59 -101.44
C ALA A 158 -31.31 46.96 -102.61
#